data_AF-W1V295-F1
#
_entry.id   AF-W1V295-F1
#
_cell.length_a   1.000
_cell.length_b   1.000
_cell.length_c   1.000
_cell.angle_alpha   90.00
_cell.angle_beta   90.00
_cell.angle_gamma   90.00
#
_symmetry.space_group_name_H-M   'P 1'
#
loop_
_entity.id
_entity.type
_entity.pdbx_description
1 polymer ?
#
loop_
_entity_poly.entity_id
_entity_poly.type
_entity_poly.pdbx_seq_one_letter_code
_entity_poly.pdbx_strand_id
1 'polypeptide(L)'
;AEPDAVVKAQATLEAGTTEPGALIGLIELGALQKLTIRQIRKALDAGDIASETIESIAAHRWTEQFEALRMRTENYKQRTKDNVKVFLANMGPIPQHKPRADFSTGFFEVGAFEVIKNDGHETTADAAKAARESGADVV
;
A
#
# COMPACT_ATOMS: atom_id res chain seq x y z
N ALA A 1 -49.46 8.59 -2.66
CA ALA A 1 -49.31 9.88 -1.96
C ALA A 1 -49.30 10.93 -3.05
N GLU A 2 -50.05 12.00 -2.87
CA GLU A 2 -50.08 13.08 -3.86
C GLU A 2 -48.66 13.62 -4.07
N PRO A 3 -48.24 13.86 -5.33
CA PRO A 3 -46.88 14.33 -5.63
C PRO A 3 -46.56 15.67 -4.92
N ASP A 4 -47.57 16.49 -4.66
CA ASP A 4 -47.47 17.76 -3.91
C ASP A 4 -47.02 17.57 -2.45
N ALA A 5 -47.46 16.50 -1.79
CA ALA A 5 -47.07 16.23 -0.41
C ALA A 5 -45.57 15.94 -0.31
N VAL A 6 -45.07 15.08 -1.20
CA VAL A 6 -43.67 14.66 -1.25
C VAL A 6 -42.74 15.84 -1.51
N VAL A 7 -43.11 16.74 -2.42
CA VAL A 7 -42.36 17.98 -2.70
C VAL A 7 -42.33 18.89 -1.47
N LYS A 8 -43.45 19.01 -0.75
CA LYS A 8 -43.54 19.83 0.47
C LYS A 8 -42.70 19.25 1.62
N ALA A 9 -42.67 17.92 1.81
CA ALA A 9 -41.75 17.30 2.77
C ALA A 9 -40.30 17.58 2.40
N GLN A 10 -39.94 17.40 1.13
CA GLN A 10 -38.58 17.61 0.68
C GLN A 10 -38.10 19.04 0.97
N ALA A 11 -38.92 20.04 0.65
CA ALA A 11 -38.62 21.45 0.95
C ALA A 11 -38.51 21.73 2.47
N THR A 12 -39.27 21.02 3.29
CA THR A 12 -39.22 21.17 4.76
C THR A 12 -37.96 20.53 5.36
N LEU A 13 -37.48 19.41 4.79
CA LEU A 13 -36.20 18.82 5.17
C LEU A 13 -35.01 19.71 4.76
N GLU A 14 -35.06 20.29 3.55
CA GLU A 14 -34.02 21.18 3.03
C GLU A 14 -33.90 22.49 3.83
N ALA A 15 -35.00 22.97 4.42
CA ALA A 15 -35.04 24.18 5.26
C ALA A 15 -34.86 23.92 6.77
N GLY A 16 -34.60 22.67 7.17
CA GLY A 16 -34.53 22.23 8.56
C GLY A 16 -33.34 22.78 9.35
N THR A 17 -33.49 22.89 10.67
CA THR A 17 -32.41 23.34 11.59
C THR A 17 -31.41 22.21 11.87
N THR A 18 -30.17 22.57 12.20
CA THR A 18 -29.06 21.66 12.53
C THR A 18 -29.12 21.07 13.96
N GLU A 19 -30.19 21.34 14.72
CA GLU A 19 -30.38 20.84 16.07
C GLU A 19 -30.67 19.32 16.04
N PRO A 20 -29.91 18.46 16.76
CA PRO A 20 -30.04 17.00 16.69
C PRO A 20 -31.46 16.48 16.95
N GLY A 21 -32.24 17.16 17.79
CA GLY A 21 -33.63 16.82 18.08
C GLY A 21 -34.61 17.19 16.96
N ALA A 22 -34.31 18.20 16.15
CA ALA A 22 -35.13 18.61 15.01
C ALA A 22 -34.96 17.66 13.81
N LEU A 23 -33.76 17.08 13.65
CA LEU A 23 -33.43 16.15 12.57
C LEU A 23 -34.26 14.86 12.63
N ILE A 24 -34.50 14.33 13.83
CA ILE A 24 -35.25 13.09 14.05
C ILE A 24 -36.71 13.26 13.58
N GLY A 25 -37.34 14.38 13.94
CA GLY A 25 -38.71 14.68 13.51
C GLY A 25 -38.85 14.90 11.99
N LEU A 26 -37.83 15.46 11.35
CA LEU A 26 -37.77 15.64 9.89
C LEU A 26 -37.61 14.32 9.14
N ILE A 27 -36.82 13.39 9.67
CA ILE A 27 -36.67 12.02 9.13
C ILE A 27 -37.98 11.24 9.28
N GLU A 28 -38.66 11.37 10.43
CA GLU A 28 -39.95 10.72 10.68
C GLU A 28 -41.03 11.22 9.70
N LEU A 29 -41.11 12.53 9.49
CA LEU A 29 -41.99 13.13 8.48
C LEU A 29 -41.68 12.60 7.08
N GLY A 30 -40.39 12.47 6.73
CA GLY A 30 -39.97 11.93 5.45
C GLY A 30 -40.40 10.47 5.24
N ALA A 31 -40.24 9.64 6.26
CA ALA A 31 -40.65 8.24 6.25
C ALA A 31 -42.18 8.08 6.14
N LEU A 32 -42.95 8.89 6.89
CA LEU A 32 -44.41 8.92 6.82
C LEU A 32 -44.91 9.30 5.42
N GLN A 33 -44.15 10.11 4.69
CA GLN A 33 -44.44 10.50 3.31
C GLN A 33 -43.88 9.55 2.25
N LYS A 34 -43.40 8.37 2.66
CA LYS A 34 -42.86 7.31 1.79
C LYS A 34 -41.63 7.74 0.99
N LEU A 35 -40.87 8.72 1.49
CA LEU A 35 -39.56 9.02 0.93
C LEU A 35 -38.62 7.84 1.18
N THR A 36 -37.83 7.50 0.18
CA THR A 36 -36.78 6.49 0.31
C THR A 36 -35.62 7.03 1.14
N ILE A 37 -34.86 6.13 1.77
CA ILE A 37 -33.65 6.48 2.54
C ILE A 37 -32.70 7.36 1.71
N ARG A 38 -32.59 7.11 0.40
CA ARG A 38 -31.78 7.91 -0.52
C ARG A 38 -32.29 9.35 -0.67
N GLN A 39 -33.60 9.55 -0.72
CA GLN A 39 -34.21 10.88 -0.83
C GLN A 39 -34.10 11.67 0.47
N ILE A 40 -34.30 10.99 1.62
CA ILE A 40 -34.11 11.59 2.94
C ILE A 40 -32.64 12.03 3.11
N ARG A 41 -31.67 11.16 2.80
CA ARG A 41 -30.24 11.49 2.84
C ARG A 41 -29.88 12.68 1.94
N LYS A 42 -30.39 12.71 0.71
CA LYS A 42 -30.15 13.82 -0.22
C LYS A 42 -30.68 15.17 0.29
N ALA A 43 -31.84 15.18 0.95
CA ALA A 43 -32.41 16.40 1.52
C ALA A 43 -31.63 16.87 2.76
N LEU A 44 -31.11 15.93 3.55
CA LEU A 44 -30.24 16.24 4.69
C LEU A 44 -28.86 16.74 4.26
N ASP A 45 -28.28 16.16 3.20
CA ASP A 45 -27.02 16.61 2.60
C ASP A 45 -27.15 18.00 1.94
N ALA A 46 -28.39 18.45 1.63
CA ALA A 46 -28.67 19.78 1.08
C ALA A 46 -28.87 20.85 2.16
N GLY A 47 -29.20 20.43 3.40
CA GLY A 47 -29.08 21.30 4.56
C GLY A 47 -27.61 21.54 4.87
N ASP A 48 -27.25 22.76 5.28
CA ASP A 48 -25.87 23.16 5.61
C ASP A 48 -25.43 22.58 6.96
N ILE A 49 -25.54 21.25 7.09
CA ILE A 49 -25.10 20.49 8.24
C ILE A 49 -23.59 20.32 8.09
N ALA A 50 -22.83 21.10 8.87
CA ALA A 50 -21.38 21.00 8.91
C ALA A 50 -20.97 19.54 9.20
N SER A 51 -20.51 18.84 8.16
CA SER A 51 -19.98 17.49 8.28
C SER A 51 -18.49 17.61 8.62
N GLU A 52 -18.08 16.99 9.74
CA GLU A 52 -16.68 16.86 10.08
C GLU A 52 -15.97 16.03 9.00
N THR A 53 -14.97 16.62 8.35
CA THR A 53 -14.18 15.95 7.33
C THR A 53 -13.15 15.06 8.01
N ILE A 54 -13.33 13.74 7.90
CA ILE A 54 -12.38 12.74 8.39
C ILE A 54 -11.44 12.34 7.24
N GLU A 55 -10.13 12.31 7.49
CA GLU A 55 -9.15 11.79 6.53
C GLU A 55 -9.37 10.29 6.32
N SER A 56 -9.60 9.89 5.06
CA SER A 56 -9.84 8.49 4.72
C SER A 56 -8.55 7.67 4.81
N ILE A 57 -8.61 6.50 5.44
CA ILE A 57 -7.50 5.53 5.43
C ILE A 57 -7.37 4.95 4.02
N ALA A 58 -6.20 5.14 3.40
CA ALA A 58 -5.91 4.60 2.08
C ALA A 58 -5.75 3.06 2.13
N ALA A 59 -6.27 2.38 1.11
CA ALA A 59 -6.05 0.94 0.93
C ALA A 59 -4.67 0.71 0.30
N HIS A 60 -3.87 -0.17 0.90
CA HIS A 60 -2.55 -0.54 0.43
C HIS A 60 -2.42 -2.06 0.32
N ARG A 61 -1.76 -2.53 -0.73
CA ARG A 61 -1.31 -3.93 -0.84
C ARG A 61 -0.03 -4.10 -0.03
N TRP A 62 0.04 -5.17 0.76
CA TRP A 62 1.23 -5.48 1.56
C TRP A 62 2.51 -5.52 0.70
N THR A 63 2.41 -5.99 -0.55
CA THR A 63 3.57 -6.17 -1.43
C THR A 63 4.15 -4.87 -2.01
N GLU A 64 3.48 -3.72 -1.87
CA GLU A 64 3.90 -2.45 -2.46
C GLU A 64 5.34 -2.05 -2.10
N GLN A 65 5.78 -2.36 -0.89
CA GLN A 65 7.13 -2.03 -0.42
C GLN A 65 8.21 -2.86 -1.14
N PHE A 66 7.93 -4.14 -1.42
CA PHE A 66 8.87 -5.00 -2.15
C PHE A 66 8.91 -4.64 -3.64
N GLU A 67 7.75 -4.29 -4.22
CA GLU A 67 7.65 -3.77 -5.58
C GLU A 67 8.46 -2.47 -5.71
N ALA A 68 8.30 -1.54 -4.77
CA ALA A 68 9.05 -0.29 -4.74
C ALA A 68 10.57 -0.51 -4.61
N LEU A 69 11.00 -1.45 -3.75
CA LEU A 69 12.41 -1.83 -3.63
C LEU A 69 12.96 -2.34 -4.97
N ARG A 70 12.24 -3.27 -5.61
CA ARG A 70 12.66 -3.82 -6.90
C ARG A 70 12.75 -2.76 -8.00
N MET A 71 11.73 -1.90 -8.10
CA MET A 71 11.73 -0.80 -9.08
C MET A 71 12.91 0.16 -8.89
N ARG A 72 13.32 0.43 -7.64
CA ARG A 72 14.49 1.29 -7.37
C ARG A 72 15.78 0.70 -7.96
N THR A 73 16.01 -0.60 -7.75
CA THR A 73 17.20 -1.29 -8.28
C THR A 73 17.16 -1.42 -9.80
N GLU A 74 15.99 -1.75 -10.37
CA GLU A 74 15.84 -1.82 -11.83
C GLU A 74 16.04 -0.45 -12.49
N ASN A 75 15.53 0.63 -11.91
CA ASN A 75 15.76 2.00 -12.37
C ASN A 75 17.23 2.42 -12.25
N TYR A 76 17.91 1.99 -11.17
CA TYR A 76 19.35 2.17 -11.03
C TYR A 76 20.08 1.50 -12.20
N LYS A 77 19.82 0.21 -12.45
CA LYS A 77 20.42 -0.56 -13.54
C LYS A 77 20.20 0.06 -14.91
N GLN A 78 18.99 0.57 -15.18
CA GLN A 78 18.67 1.22 -16.45
C GLN A 78 19.51 2.49 -16.67
N ARG A 79 19.74 3.28 -15.61
CA ARG A 79 20.45 4.56 -15.62
C ARG A 79 21.97 4.39 -15.67
N THR A 80 22.53 3.51 -14.86
CA THR A 80 23.99 3.34 -14.74
C THR A 80 24.56 2.28 -15.68
N LYS A 81 23.70 1.44 -16.27
CA LYS A 81 24.08 0.22 -17.02
C LYS A 81 24.85 -0.80 -16.19
N ASP A 82 24.89 -0.63 -14.87
CA ASP A 82 25.47 -1.56 -13.91
C ASP A 82 24.49 -1.80 -12.76
N ASN A 83 24.60 -2.90 -12.05
CA ASN A 83 23.70 -3.24 -10.96
C ASN A 83 24.41 -3.20 -9.60
N VAL A 84 23.64 -3.17 -8.52
CA VAL A 84 24.20 -3.37 -7.18
C VAL A 84 24.55 -4.85 -7.03
N LYS A 85 25.84 -5.12 -6.81
CA LYS A 85 26.42 -6.46 -6.78
C LYS A 85 26.69 -6.92 -5.35
N VAL A 86 26.28 -8.15 -5.05
CA VAL A 86 26.47 -8.79 -3.75
C VAL A 86 27.32 -10.03 -3.92
N PHE A 87 28.47 -10.08 -3.26
CA PHE A 87 29.36 -11.23 -3.29
C PHE A 87 29.07 -12.15 -2.11
N LEU A 88 28.67 -13.40 -2.36
CA LEU A 88 28.42 -14.36 -1.29
C LEU A 88 29.73 -15.03 -0.86
N ALA A 89 30.33 -14.60 0.25
CA ALA A 89 31.55 -15.23 0.78
C ALA A 89 31.28 -16.61 1.41
N ASN A 90 31.13 -17.65 0.58
CA ASN A 90 30.95 -19.01 1.04
C ASN A 90 32.28 -19.63 1.47
N MET A 91 32.26 -20.37 2.58
CA MET A 91 33.45 -21.00 3.17
C MET A 91 33.28 -22.52 3.21
N GLY A 92 34.38 -23.24 2.98
CA GLY A 92 34.43 -24.69 3.08
C GLY A 92 33.64 -25.41 1.96
N PRO A 93 33.45 -26.74 2.08
CA PRO A 93 32.84 -27.57 1.04
C PRO A 93 31.35 -27.27 0.80
N ILE A 94 30.88 -27.48 -0.43
CA ILE A 94 29.51 -27.17 -0.91
C ILE A 94 28.40 -27.62 0.05
N PRO A 95 28.36 -28.86 0.56
CA PRO A 95 27.28 -29.30 1.45
C PRO A 95 27.13 -28.45 2.72
N GLN A 96 28.22 -27.81 3.16
CA GLN A 96 28.21 -26.97 4.36
C GLN A 96 27.50 -25.63 4.14
N HIS A 97 27.74 -24.98 2.99
CA HIS A 97 27.28 -23.61 2.76
C HIS A 97 26.11 -23.52 1.77
N LYS A 98 25.84 -24.56 0.96
CA LYS A 98 24.83 -24.54 -0.10
C LYS A 98 23.43 -24.06 0.36
N PRO A 99 22.84 -24.56 1.47
CA PRO A 99 21.52 -24.11 1.90
C PRO A 99 21.47 -22.61 2.23
N ARG A 100 22.55 -22.08 2.82
CA ARG A 100 22.67 -20.65 3.18
C ARG A 100 22.91 -19.78 1.96
N ALA A 101 23.73 -20.26 1.01
CA ALA A 101 23.98 -19.58 -0.25
C ALA A 101 22.68 -19.48 -1.09
N ASP A 102 21.92 -20.58 -1.20
CA ASP A 102 20.67 -20.61 -1.95
C ASP A 102 19.61 -19.69 -1.33
N PHE A 103 19.46 -19.72 0.01
CA PHE A 103 18.58 -18.80 0.72
C PHE A 103 18.97 -17.33 0.50
N SER A 104 20.24 -17.00 0.72
CA SER A 104 20.73 -15.62 0.60
C SER A 104 20.59 -15.10 -0.83
N THR A 105 20.84 -15.96 -1.82
CA THR A 105 20.61 -15.63 -3.23
C THR A 105 19.15 -15.23 -3.44
N GLY A 106 18.20 -16.10 -3.07
CA GLY A 106 16.78 -15.81 -3.27
C GLY A 106 16.33 -14.54 -2.55
N PHE A 107 16.88 -14.29 -1.35
CA PHE A 107 16.59 -13.07 -0.57
C PHE A 107 17.00 -11.79 -1.31
N PHE A 108 18.21 -11.74 -1.87
CA PHE A 108 18.70 -10.56 -2.60
C PHE A 108 18.05 -10.42 -4.00
N GLU A 109 17.74 -11.52 -4.68
CA GLU A 109 17.12 -11.48 -6.00
C GLU A 109 15.70 -10.85 -6.01
N VAL A 110 14.98 -10.87 -4.88
CA VAL A 110 13.70 -10.15 -4.73
C VAL A 110 13.87 -8.67 -5.05
N GLY A 111 14.95 -8.05 -4.56
CA GLY A 111 15.30 -6.66 -4.80
C GLY A 111 15.99 -6.40 -6.15
N ALA A 112 16.06 -7.39 -7.04
CA ALA A 112 16.78 -7.35 -8.32
C ALA A 112 18.29 -7.07 -8.20
N PHE A 113 18.90 -7.41 -7.06
CA PHE A 113 20.36 -7.36 -6.89
C PHE A 113 21.06 -8.42 -7.76
N GLU A 114 22.30 -8.15 -8.14
CA GLU A 114 23.15 -9.12 -8.84
C GLU A 114 23.99 -9.90 -7.82
N VAL A 115 23.71 -11.20 -7.68
CA VAL A 115 24.37 -12.05 -6.68
C VAL A 115 25.49 -12.86 -7.33
N ILE A 116 26.72 -12.64 -6.88
CA ILE A 116 27.91 -13.36 -7.33
C ILE A 116 28.13 -14.57 -6.42
N LYS A 117 27.93 -15.77 -6.96
CA LYS A 117 28.11 -17.05 -6.25
C LYS A 117 29.52 -17.61 -6.45
N ASN A 118 29.95 -18.47 -5.54
CA ASN A 118 31.14 -19.29 -5.66
C ASN A 118 30.93 -20.66 -4.98
N ASP A 119 31.83 -21.59 -5.26
CA ASP A 119 31.80 -22.98 -4.78
C ASP A 119 32.45 -23.18 -3.39
N GLY A 120 32.74 -22.07 -2.70
CA GLY A 120 33.38 -22.05 -1.38
C GLY A 120 34.87 -21.78 -1.44
N HIS A 121 35.36 -21.05 -0.44
CA HIS A 121 36.77 -20.75 -0.24
C HIS A 121 37.37 -21.60 0.89
N GLU A 122 38.61 -22.05 0.72
CA GLU A 122 39.35 -22.81 1.74
C GLU A 122 39.82 -21.90 2.87
N THR A 123 40.32 -20.70 2.55
CA THR A 123 40.84 -19.75 3.52
C THR A 123 40.10 -18.40 3.46
N THR A 124 40.10 -17.70 4.60
CA THR A 124 39.51 -16.36 4.69
C THR A 124 40.26 -15.35 3.81
N ALA A 125 41.57 -15.54 3.61
CA ALA A 125 42.37 -14.72 2.72
C ALA A 125 41.94 -14.88 1.26
N ASP A 126 41.66 -16.11 0.83
CA ASP A 126 41.18 -16.38 -0.53
C ASP A 126 39.78 -15.78 -0.76
N ALA A 127 38.89 -15.91 0.23
CA ALA A 127 37.56 -15.30 0.18
C ALA A 127 37.63 -13.77 0.11
N ALA A 128 38.48 -13.14 0.92
CA ALA A 128 38.67 -11.69 0.90
C ALA A 128 39.28 -11.19 -0.41
N LYS A 129 40.22 -11.95 -0.99
CA LYS A 129 40.78 -11.65 -2.30
C LYS A 129 39.72 -11.75 -3.40
N ALA A 130 38.96 -12.84 -3.42
CA ALA A 130 37.87 -13.03 -4.38
C ALA A 130 36.79 -11.95 -4.27
N ALA A 131 36.42 -11.56 -3.04
CA ALA A 131 35.50 -10.45 -2.81
C ALA A 131 36.03 -9.14 -3.40
N ARG A 132 37.31 -8.82 -3.19
CA ARG A 132 37.93 -7.61 -3.74
C ARG A 132 38.00 -7.63 -5.27
N GLU A 133 38.28 -8.79 -5.86
CA GLU A 133 38.35 -8.97 -7.32
C GLU A 133 36.97 -9.00 -7.99
N SER A 134 35.92 -9.39 -7.25
CA SER A 134 34.55 -9.46 -7.76
C SER A 134 33.95 -8.10 -8.14
N GLY A 135 34.50 -7.00 -7.59
CA GLY A 135 33.95 -5.66 -7.76
C GLY A 135 32.54 -5.49 -7.17
N ALA A 136 32.15 -6.35 -6.24
CA ALA A 136 30.87 -6.24 -5.54
C ALA A 136 30.85 -5.05 -4.58
N ASP A 137 29.66 -4.47 -4.41
CA ASP A 137 29.43 -3.35 -3.51
C ASP A 137 29.33 -3.82 -2.04
N VAL A 138 28.91 -5.07 -1.84
CA VAL A 138 28.65 -5.69 -0.52
C VAL A 138 29.11 -7.15 -0.51
N VAL A 139 29.54 -7.63 0.67
CA VAL A 139 29.97 -9.01 0.97
C VAL A 139 29.13 -9.60 2.10
#